data_AF-A0A0J8S3D9-F1
#
_entry.id   AF-A0A0J8S3D9-F1
#
_cell.length_a   1.000
_cell.length_b   1.000
_cell.length_c   1.000
_cell.angle_alpha   90.00
_cell.angle_beta   90.00
_cell.angle_gamma   90.00
#
_symmetry.space_group_name_H-M   'P 1'
#
loop_
_entity.id
_entity.type
_entity.pdbx_description
1 polymer ?
#
loop_
_entity_poly.entity_id
_entity_poly.type
_entity_poly.pdbx_seq_one_letter_code
_entity_poly.pdbx_strand_id
1 'polypeptide(L)'
;MGPNILQDDTLPSQVDKKLLGTVRDSIRQGFSWGTREGPLCEEPIRNTKFRLTDITLADQAIFRGGGQIIPTTRRAIYSSFLLASPRLMEPIYTCSMIGPADSVASIYTVLSRRRGHVLTDGPIAGTPLYSVRGLIPVIDSFGFETDLRIHTQGQATVSLVFDKWSVVPGDPLDREVKLRPLEMASAMATARDFVLKTRRRKGLAEDVTVSKFLEPELWKGLKESGVLGEG
;
A
#
# COMPACT_ATOMS: atom_id res chain seq x y z
N MET A 1 -0.68 -16.66 -3.47
CA MET A 1 -1.89 -15.81 -3.46
C MET A 1 -1.62 -14.67 -2.48
N GLY A 2 -1.79 -13.43 -2.92
CA GLY A 2 -1.72 -12.28 -2.02
C GLY A 2 -3.03 -12.10 -1.22
N PRO A 3 -3.14 -11.06 -0.37
CA PRO A 3 -4.31 -10.78 0.45
C PRO A 3 -5.44 -10.11 -0.36
N ASN A 4 -5.58 -10.42 -1.65
CA ASN A 4 -6.58 -9.84 -2.54
C ASN A 4 -7.54 -10.91 -3.03
N ILE A 5 -8.79 -10.52 -3.24
CA ILE A 5 -9.86 -11.42 -3.69
C ILE A 5 -10.43 -10.89 -5.00
N LEU A 6 -10.61 -11.79 -5.98
CA LEU A 6 -11.39 -11.54 -7.18
C LEU A 6 -12.71 -12.32 -7.07
N GLN A 7 -13.83 -11.60 -7.06
CA GLN A 7 -15.18 -12.16 -7.01
C GLN A 7 -15.87 -11.98 -8.36
N ASP A 8 -16.48 -13.03 -8.89
CA ASP A 8 -17.44 -12.93 -9.99
C ASP A 8 -18.79 -12.42 -9.44
N ASP A 9 -19.22 -11.28 -9.95
CA ASP A 9 -20.46 -10.60 -9.59
C ASP A 9 -21.32 -10.30 -10.84
N THR A 10 -21.00 -10.96 -11.96
CA THR A 10 -21.73 -10.80 -13.22
C THR A 10 -23.10 -11.48 -13.15
N LEU A 11 -24.11 -10.87 -13.75
CA LEU A 11 -25.46 -11.43 -13.82
C LEU A 11 -25.57 -12.47 -14.94
N PRO A 12 -26.15 -13.67 -14.69
CA PRO A 12 -26.33 -14.69 -15.73
C PRO A 12 -27.19 -14.25 -16.92
N SER A 13 -28.01 -13.21 -16.76
CA SER A 13 -28.83 -12.62 -17.83
C SER A 13 -28.05 -11.71 -18.78
N GLN A 14 -26.90 -11.19 -18.34
CA GLN A 14 -26.08 -10.24 -19.10
C GLN A 14 -24.85 -10.91 -19.70
N VAL A 15 -24.25 -11.86 -18.98
CA VAL A 15 -23.01 -12.55 -19.39
C VAL A 15 -23.24 -14.05 -19.47
N ASP A 16 -22.86 -14.66 -20.60
CA ASP A 16 -22.84 -16.12 -20.74
C ASP A 16 -21.76 -16.72 -19.82
N LYS A 17 -22.23 -17.39 -18.75
CA LYS A 17 -21.36 -18.05 -17.76
C LYS A 17 -20.52 -19.18 -18.34
N LYS A 18 -20.97 -19.86 -19.40
CA LYS A 18 -20.17 -20.90 -20.05
C LYS A 18 -18.99 -20.28 -20.77
N LEU A 19 -19.25 -19.18 -21.50
CA LEU A 19 -18.23 -18.42 -22.20
C LEU A 19 -17.21 -17.82 -21.23
N LEU A 20 -17.68 -17.23 -20.12
CA LEU A 20 -16.82 -16.73 -19.04
C LEU A 20 -15.91 -17.82 -18.46
N GLY A 21 -16.43 -19.03 -18.30
CA GLY A 21 -15.66 -20.18 -17.84
C GLY A 21 -14.42 -20.48 -18.69
N THR A 22 -14.50 -20.24 -20.01
CA THR A 22 -13.37 -20.50 -20.93
C THR A 22 -12.19 -19.54 -20.77
N VAL A 23 -12.44 -18.30 -20.34
CA VAL A 23 -11.41 -17.25 -20.18
C VAL A 23 -10.98 -17.06 -18.72
N ARG A 24 -11.57 -17.84 -17.80
CA ARG A 24 -11.34 -17.73 -16.35
C ARG A 24 -9.86 -17.78 -15.97
N ASP A 25 -9.09 -18.69 -16.56
CA ASP A 25 -7.67 -18.84 -16.24
C ASP A 25 -6.83 -17.65 -16.74
N SER A 26 -7.16 -17.10 -17.91
CA SER A 26 -6.52 -15.88 -18.41
C SER A 26 -6.84 -14.67 -17.54
N ILE A 27 -8.08 -14.53 -17.06
CA ILE A 27 -8.45 -13.49 -16.09
C ILE A 27 -7.68 -13.67 -14.79
N ARG A 28 -7.57 -14.90 -14.27
CA ARG A 28 -6.79 -15.19 -13.05
C ARG A 28 -5.31 -14.83 -13.21
N GLN A 29 -4.71 -15.12 -14.38
CA GLN A 29 -3.34 -14.74 -14.68
C GLN A 29 -3.16 -13.22 -14.75
N GLY A 30 -4.05 -12.52 -15.46
CA GLY A 30 -4.08 -11.05 -15.50
C GLY A 30 -4.25 -10.43 -14.11
N PHE A 31 -5.10 -11.03 -13.28
CA PHE A 31 -5.31 -10.63 -11.89
C PHE A 31 -4.07 -10.81 -11.02
N SER A 32 -3.45 -11.98 -11.09
CA SER A 32 -2.22 -12.25 -10.33
C SER A 32 -1.07 -11.33 -10.77
N TRP A 33 -0.99 -10.99 -12.06
CA TRP A 33 0.01 -10.07 -12.57
C TRP A 33 -0.25 -8.64 -12.14
N GLY A 34 -1.46 -8.12 -12.35
CA GLY A 34 -1.82 -6.75 -11.99
C GLY A 34 -1.70 -6.50 -10.49
N THR A 35 -2.16 -7.43 -9.65
CA THR A 35 -2.04 -7.27 -8.19
C THR A 35 -0.62 -7.38 -7.65
N ARG A 36 0.31 -7.97 -8.41
CA ARG A 36 1.73 -8.04 -8.04
C ARG A 36 2.48 -6.72 -8.29
N GLU A 37 2.12 -6.00 -9.35
CA GLU A 37 2.84 -4.81 -9.84
C GLU A 37 1.94 -3.55 -9.78
N GLY A 38 1.24 -3.31 -8.67
CA GLY A 38 0.17 -2.30 -8.55
C GLY A 38 0.46 -0.91 -9.15
N PRO A 39 -0.59 -0.14 -9.52
CA PRO A 39 -0.45 1.00 -10.45
C PRO A 39 0.28 2.22 -9.88
N LEU A 40 0.37 2.36 -8.55
CA LEU A 40 0.99 3.52 -7.91
C LEU A 40 2.52 3.52 -8.04
N CYS A 41 3.19 2.41 -7.73
CA CYS A 41 4.65 2.33 -7.65
C CYS A 41 5.21 1.00 -8.17
N GLU A 42 4.42 0.21 -8.90
CA GLU A 42 4.75 -1.19 -9.22
C GLU A 42 5.06 -2.01 -7.96
N GLU A 43 4.23 -1.83 -6.94
CA GLU A 43 4.31 -2.56 -5.66
C GLU A 43 3.06 -3.44 -5.47
N PRO A 44 3.16 -4.54 -4.72
CA PRO A 44 2.02 -5.44 -4.53
C PRO A 44 0.81 -4.73 -3.90
N ILE A 45 -0.36 -4.91 -4.52
CA ILE A 45 -1.64 -4.48 -3.96
C ILE A 45 -1.98 -5.37 -2.77
N ARG A 46 -2.54 -4.79 -1.70
CA ARG A 46 -2.99 -5.55 -0.53
C ARG A 46 -4.38 -5.13 -0.07
N ASN A 47 -5.09 -6.10 0.50
CA ASN A 47 -6.38 -5.93 1.16
C ASN A 47 -7.46 -5.32 0.25
N THR A 48 -7.45 -5.72 -1.03
CA THR A 48 -8.40 -5.21 -2.02
C THR A 48 -9.32 -6.31 -2.54
N LYS A 49 -10.61 -6.01 -2.57
CA LYS A 49 -11.65 -6.84 -3.19
C LYS A 49 -11.96 -6.30 -4.59
N PHE A 50 -11.70 -7.10 -5.61
CA PHE A 50 -12.09 -6.81 -6.99
C PHE A 50 -13.37 -7.58 -7.32
N ARG A 51 -14.35 -6.90 -7.89
CA ARG A 51 -15.62 -7.50 -8.37
C ARG A 51 -15.65 -7.42 -9.89
N LEU A 52 -15.82 -8.55 -10.56
CA LEU A 52 -16.09 -8.60 -11.99
C LEU A 52 -17.59 -8.33 -12.19
N THR A 53 -17.94 -7.15 -12.69
CA THR A 53 -19.32 -6.70 -12.87
C THR A 53 -19.87 -7.04 -14.25
N ASP A 54 -19.06 -6.88 -15.28
CA ASP A 54 -19.43 -7.14 -16.67
C ASP A 54 -18.20 -7.52 -17.51
N ILE A 55 -18.42 -8.23 -18.62
CA ILE A 55 -17.40 -8.60 -19.58
C ILE A 55 -17.99 -8.81 -20.97
N THR A 56 -17.39 -8.16 -21.96
CA THR A 56 -17.72 -8.37 -23.37
C THR A 56 -16.69 -9.30 -23.99
N LEU A 57 -17.16 -10.39 -24.60
CA LEU A 57 -16.32 -11.43 -25.19
C LEU A 57 -16.74 -11.65 -26.64
N ALA A 58 -15.76 -11.82 -27.53
CA ALA A 58 -16.01 -12.18 -28.92
C ALA A 58 -16.47 -13.65 -29.04
N ASP A 59 -17.37 -13.93 -29.98
CA ASP A 59 -17.96 -15.27 -30.17
C ASP A 59 -16.89 -16.33 -30.48
N GLN A 60 -16.00 -16.02 -31.42
CA GLN A 60 -14.97 -16.97 -31.86
C GLN A 60 -13.81 -17.05 -30.87
N ALA A 61 -13.39 -18.28 -30.54
CA ALA A 61 -12.35 -18.53 -29.55
C ALA A 61 -10.96 -17.98 -29.95
N ILE A 62 -10.71 -17.82 -31.26
CA ILE A 62 -9.44 -17.27 -31.78
C ILE A 62 -9.20 -15.82 -31.33
N PHE A 63 -10.26 -15.06 -31.07
CA PHE A 63 -10.20 -13.67 -30.60
C PHE A 63 -10.23 -13.56 -29.06
N ARG A 64 -10.15 -14.69 -28.35
CA ARG A 64 -10.12 -14.77 -26.89
C ARG A 64 -8.78 -15.30 -26.37
N GLY A 65 -7.73 -15.13 -27.17
CA GLY A 65 -6.38 -15.57 -26.80
C GLY A 65 -5.91 -14.90 -25.50
N GLY A 66 -5.14 -15.65 -24.71
CA GLY A 66 -4.60 -15.15 -23.44
C GLY A 66 -3.81 -13.84 -23.60
N GLY A 67 -3.12 -13.66 -24.73
CA GLY A 67 -2.40 -12.43 -25.06
C GLY A 67 -3.27 -11.17 -25.16
N GLN A 68 -4.59 -11.31 -25.37
CA GLN A 68 -5.53 -10.18 -25.40
C GLN A 68 -6.23 -10.02 -24.04
N ILE A 69 -6.68 -11.13 -23.42
CA ILE A 69 -7.44 -11.10 -22.17
C ILE A 69 -6.57 -10.69 -20.96
N ILE A 70 -5.35 -11.23 -20.86
CA ILE A 70 -4.45 -10.99 -19.72
C ILE A 70 -4.09 -9.50 -19.55
N PRO A 71 -3.56 -8.79 -20.57
CA PRO A 71 -3.22 -7.38 -20.42
C PRO A 71 -4.45 -6.49 -20.25
N THR A 72 -5.57 -6.84 -20.88
CA THR A 72 -6.84 -6.11 -20.73
C THR A 72 -7.36 -6.22 -19.29
N THR A 73 -7.31 -7.42 -18.71
CA THR A 73 -7.67 -7.65 -17.29
C THR A 73 -6.77 -6.84 -16.37
N ARG A 74 -5.45 -6.82 -16.61
CA ARG A 74 -4.50 -6.00 -15.84
C ARG A 74 -4.86 -4.51 -15.90
N ARG A 75 -5.16 -4.00 -17.08
CA ARG A 75 -5.57 -2.60 -17.29
C ARG A 75 -6.85 -2.25 -16.54
N ALA A 76 -7.84 -3.14 -16.54
CA ALA A 76 -9.10 -2.97 -15.80
C ALA A 76 -8.89 -2.94 -14.26
N ILE A 77 -7.96 -3.74 -13.73
CA ILE A 77 -7.59 -3.71 -12.31
C ILE A 77 -6.95 -2.37 -11.95
N TYR A 78 -6.07 -1.85 -12.81
CA TYR A 78 -5.43 -0.56 -12.55
C TYR A 78 -6.40 0.62 -12.62
N SER A 79 -7.29 0.65 -13.62
CA SER A 79 -8.30 1.72 -13.71
C SER A 79 -9.24 1.71 -12.52
N SER A 80 -9.80 0.55 -12.16
CA SER A 80 -10.70 0.41 -11.00
C SER A 80 -10.01 0.77 -9.69
N PHE A 81 -8.76 0.33 -9.48
CA PHE A 81 -8.01 0.64 -8.27
C PHE A 81 -7.68 2.13 -8.13
N LEU A 82 -7.32 2.80 -9.23
CA LEU A 82 -7.01 4.24 -9.20
C LEU A 82 -8.27 5.10 -8.99
N LEU A 83 -9.44 4.66 -9.45
CA LEU A 83 -10.71 5.34 -9.20
C LEU A 83 -11.20 5.20 -7.75
N ALA A 84 -10.72 4.19 -7.01
CA ALA A 84 -11.15 3.90 -5.64
C ALA A 84 -10.35 4.63 -4.55
N SER A 85 -9.69 5.75 -4.88
CA SER A 85 -8.82 6.54 -3.96
C SER A 85 -7.73 5.69 -3.28
N PRO A 86 -6.75 5.19 -4.05
CA PRO A 86 -5.76 4.25 -3.56
C PRO A 86 -4.85 4.87 -2.49
N ARG A 87 -4.45 4.06 -1.50
CA ARG A 87 -3.53 4.45 -0.41
C ARG A 87 -2.28 3.59 -0.41
N LEU A 88 -1.16 4.16 0.02
CA LEU A 88 0.08 3.42 0.21
C LEU A 88 0.08 2.75 1.59
N MET A 89 0.66 1.56 1.69
CA MET A 89 0.84 0.87 2.98
C MET A 89 2.32 0.69 3.29
N GLU A 90 2.72 1.01 4.52
CA GLU A 90 4.06 0.76 5.05
C GLU A 90 4.06 -0.40 6.05
N PRO A 91 5.15 -1.19 6.12
CA PRO A 91 5.28 -2.20 7.16
C PRO A 91 5.58 -1.55 8.51
N ILE A 92 5.06 -2.15 9.57
CA ILE A 92 5.23 -1.72 10.96
C ILE A 92 5.92 -2.84 11.73
N TYR A 93 6.96 -2.47 12.50
CA TYR A 93 7.57 -3.35 13.49
C TYR A 93 6.89 -3.20 14.84
N THR A 94 6.66 -4.33 15.52
CA THR A 94 6.54 -4.35 16.97
C THR A 94 7.93 -4.20 17.57
N CYS A 95 8.10 -3.19 18.42
CA CYS A 95 9.30 -3.00 19.21
C CYS A 95 9.04 -3.50 20.64
N SER A 96 9.83 -4.49 21.07
CA SER A 96 9.86 -4.96 22.44
C SER A 96 11.14 -4.44 23.08
N MET A 97 11.01 -3.52 24.02
CA MET A 97 12.13 -2.86 24.70
C MET A 97 12.15 -3.28 26.16
N ILE A 98 13.35 -3.57 26.68
CA ILE A 98 13.56 -3.97 28.07
C ILE A 98 14.71 -3.15 28.62
N GLY A 99 14.51 -2.54 29.79
CA GLY A 99 15.54 -1.77 30.49
C GLY A 99 15.13 -1.47 31.93
N PRO A 100 15.97 -0.77 32.71
CA PRO A 100 15.60 -0.33 34.06
C PRO A 100 14.52 0.75 34.02
N ALA A 101 13.78 0.92 35.12
CA ALA A 101 12.69 1.91 35.22
C ALA A 101 13.14 3.34 34.87
N ASP A 102 14.37 3.72 35.21
CA ASP A 102 14.94 5.04 34.91
C ASP A 102 15.12 5.29 33.41
N SER A 103 15.26 4.23 32.61
CA SER A 103 15.43 4.32 31.16
C SER A 103 14.10 4.46 30.40
N VAL A 104 12.96 4.31 31.08
CA VAL A 104 11.63 4.32 30.44
C VAL A 104 11.34 5.68 29.80
N ALA A 105 11.63 6.79 30.49
CA ALA A 105 11.43 8.13 29.92
C ALA A 105 12.23 8.34 28.62
N SER A 106 13.47 7.84 28.57
CA SER A 106 14.31 7.86 27.37
C SER A 106 13.73 7.01 26.25
N ILE A 107 13.21 5.81 26.55
CA ILE A 107 12.54 4.94 25.57
C ILE A 107 11.37 5.67 24.89
N TYR A 108 10.48 6.28 25.68
CA TYR A 108 9.31 7.01 25.16
C TYR A 108 9.72 8.20 24.29
N THR A 109 10.78 8.91 24.69
CA THR A 109 11.29 10.06 23.94
C THR A 109 11.88 9.64 22.59
N VAL A 110 12.70 8.58 22.56
CA VAL A 110 13.32 8.10 21.31
C VAL A 110 12.26 7.50 20.37
N LEU A 111 11.26 6.79 20.91
CA LEU A 111 10.18 6.20 20.12
C LEU A 111 9.27 7.27 19.48
N SER A 112 8.86 8.29 20.25
CA SER A 112 7.96 9.34 19.76
C SER A 112 8.57 10.19 18.64
N ARG A 113 9.89 10.39 18.65
CA ARG A 113 10.63 11.05 17.55
C ARG A 113 10.55 10.31 16.21
N ARG A 114 10.23 9.01 16.22
CA ARG A 114 10.24 8.11 15.05
C ARG A 114 8.84 7.64 14.64
N ARG A 115 7.82 8.48 14.82
CA ARG A 115 6.39 8.16 14.59
C ARG A 115 5.91 6.88 15.32
N GLY A 116 6.63 6.45 16.35
CA GLY A 116 6.27 5.27 17.12
C GLY A 116 5.28 5.58 18.24
N HIS A 117 4.51 4.58 18.64
CA HIS A 117 3.58 4.69 19.76
C HIS A 117 3.69 3.48 20.68
N VAL A 118 3.56 3.70 21.98
CA VAL A 118 3.56 2.65 22.99
C VAL A 118 2.18 2.01 23.04
N LEU A 119 2.13 0.68 23.07
CA LEU A 119 0.90 -0.10 23.22
C LEU A 119 0.68 -0.47 24.68
N THR A 120 1.70 -1.03 25.31
CA THR A 120 1.64 -1.55 26.68
C THR A 120 3.01 -1.42 27.31
N ASP A 121 3.03 -1.08 28.58
CA ASP A 121 4.24 -1.04 29.37
C ASP A 121 3.98 -1.58 30.78
N GLY A 122 5.02 -2.09 31.43
CA GLY A 122 4.89 -2.63 32.78
C GLY A 122 6.15 -3.28 33.33
N PRO A 123 6.21 -3.50 34.65
CA PRO A 123 7.33 -4.18 35.29
C PRO A 123 7.34 -5.67 34.93
N ILE A 124 8.53 -6.23 34.76
CA ILE A 124 8.72 -7.67 34.55
C ILE A 124 8.78 -8.35 35.91
N ALA A 125 7.73 -9.11 36.25
CA ALA A 125 7.63 -9.81 37.53
C ALA A 125 8.87 -10.66 37.83
N GLY A 126 9.40 -10.54 39.04
CA GLY A 126 10.61 -11.26 39.48
C GLY A 126 11.93 -10.63 39.03
N THR A 127 11.92 -9.46 38.39
CA THR A 127 13.14 -8.72 37.99
C THR A 127 12.99 -7.22 38.27
N PRO A 128 14.09 -6.45 38.38
CA PRO A 128 14.03 -4.98 38.48
C PRO A 128 13.80 -4.29 37.13
N LEU A 129 13.51 -5.05 36.07
CA LEU A 129 13.40 -4.53 34.70
C LEU A 129 11.97 -4.13 34.36
N TYR A 130 11.86 -3.19 33.43
CA TYR A 130 10.62 -2.69 32.87
C TYR A 130 10.56 -3.04 31.38
N SER A 131 9.41 -3.53 30.94
CA SER A 131 9.15 -3.85 29.53
C SER A 131 8.24 -2.80 28.92
N VAL A 132 8.61 -2.33 27.73
CA VAL A 132 7.80 -1.42 26.92
C VAL A 132 7.59 -2.07 25.56
N ARG A 133 6.34 -2.24 25.16
CA ARG A 133 5.97 -2.73 23.83
C ARG A 133 5.31 -1.61 23.04
N GLY A 134 5.79 -1.37 21.83
CA GLY A 134 5.25 -0.36 20.94
C GLY A 134 5.27 -0.79 19.48
N LEU A 135 4.82 0.12 18.62
CA LEU A 135 4.86 0.00 17.17
C LEU A 135 5.71 1.12 16.59
N ILE A 136 6.49 0.81 15.56
CA ILE A 136 7.32 1.77 14.82
C ILE A 136 7.28 1.47 13.32
N PRO A 137 7.08 2.46 12.43
CA PRO A 137 7.22 2.25 11.00
C PRO A 137 8.63 1.79 10.63
N VAL A 138 8.74 0.81 9.72
CA VAL A 138 10.05 0.22 9.38
C VAL A 138 11.02 1.28 8.84
N ILE A 139 10.54 2.24 8.05
CA ILE A 139 11.39 3.31 7.52
C ILE A 139 11.98 4.20 8.61
N ASP A 140 11.29 4.35 9.74
CA ASP A 140 11.76 5.14 10.88
C ASP A 140 12.52 4.27 11.90
N SER A 141 12.66 2.96 11.66
CA SER A 141 13.36 2.05 12.57
C SER A 141 14.88 2.02 12.35
N PHE A 142 15.39 2.55 11.23
CA PHE A 142 16.82 2.56 10.93
C PHE A 142 17.60 3.39 11.96
N GLY A 143 18.54 2.73 12.65
CA GLY A 143 19.32 3.34 13.74
C GLY A 143 18.60 3.43 15.08
N PHE A 144 17.35 2.95 15.18
CA PHE A 144 16.58 3.02 16.43
C PHE A 144 17.24 2.28 17.60
N GLU A 145 17.78 1.08 17.36
CA GLU A 145 18.49 0.32 18.40
C GLU A 145 19.71 1.09 18.93
N THR A 146 20.52 1.63 18.01
CA THR A 146 21.74 2.37 18.37
C THR A 146 21.40 3.61 19.18
N ASP A 147 20.43 4.40 18.73
CA ASP A 147 19.96 5.59 19.45
C ASP A 147 19.46 5.24 20.83
N LEU A 148 18.68 4.16 20.96
CA LEU A 148 18.15 3.72 22.23
C LEU A 148 19.28 3.34 23.19
N ARG A 149 20.28 2.58 22.73
CA ARG A 149 21.45 2.20 23.54
C ARG A 149 22.25 3.43 23.98
N ILE A 150 22.44 4.43 23.11
CA ILE A 150 23.18 5.65 23.47
C ILE A 150 22.43 6.43 24.56
N HIS A 151 21.12 6.65 24.39
CA HIS A 151 20.32 7.43 25.36
C HIS A 151 20.10 6.70 26.69
N THR A 152 20.31 5.39 26.72
CA THR A 152 20.19 4.56 27.93
C THR A 152 21.53 4.06 28.45
N GLN A 153 22.66 4.56 27.92
CA GLN A 153 24.02 4.13 28.31
C GLN A 153 24.21 2.60 28.23
N GLY A 154 23.58 1.97 27.25
CA GLY A 154 23.61 0.53 27.01
C GLY A 154 22.72 -0.30 27.92
N GLN A 155 21.93 0.32 28.80
CA GLN A 155 21.09 -0.39 29.78
C GLN A 155 19.80 -0.95 29.16
N ALA A 156 19.31 -0.37 28.07
CA ALA A 156 18.13 -0.87 27.38
C ALA A 156 18.49 -1.72 26.15
N THR A 157 17.69 -2.74 25.93
CA THR A 157 17.75 -3.62 24.75
C THR A 157 16.43 -3.54 23.99
N VAL A 158 16.48 -3.76 22.68
CA VAL A 158 15.30 -3.75 21.81
C VAL A 158 15.30 -4.94 20.87
N SER A 159 14.11 -5.50 20.64
CA SER A 159 13.83 -6.45 19.57
C SER A 159 12.78 -5.86 18.64
N LEU A 160 13.03 -5.93 17.33
CA LEU A 160 12.12 -5.48 16.28
C LEU A 160 11.62 -6.68 15.49
N VAL A 161 10.30 -6.87 15.45
CA VAL A 161 9.66 -7.96 14.72
C VAL A 161 8.55 -7.40 13.84
N PHE A 162 8.45 -7.88 12.60
CA PHE A 162 7.35 -7.53 11.71
C PHE A 162 6.00 -7.90 12.32
N ASP A 163 5.09 -6.92 12.39
CA ASP A 163 3.74 -7.09 12.94
C ASP A 163 2.70 -7.04 11.83
N LYS A 164 2.56 -5.86 11.20
CA LYS A 164 1.47 -5.59 10.26
C LYS A 164 1.83 -4.55 9.22
N TRP A 165 0.90 -4.36 8.28
CA TRP A 165 0.92 -3.25 7.33
C TRP A 165 -0.06 -2.18 7.81
N SER A 166 0.37 -0.92 7.77
CA SER A 166 -0.46 0.24 8.10
C SER A 166 -0.53 1.17 6.91
N VAL A 167 -1.62 1.93 6.78
CA VAL A 167 -1.75 2.98 5.77
C VAL A 167 -0.76 4.11 6.09
N VAL A 168 -0.02 4.55 5.09
CA VAL A 168 0.86 5.72 5.19
C VAL A 168 -0.01 6.97 5.29
N PRO A 169 0.26 7.88 6.24
CA PRO A 169 -0.49 9.12 6.35
C PRO A 169 -0.34 9.98 5.10
N GLY A 170 -1.43 10.65 4.71
CA GLY A 170 -1.49 11.50 3.52
C GLY A 170 -2.11 10.84 2.29
N ASP A 171 -2.24 11.64 1.23
CA ASP A 171 -2.73 11.18 -0.07
C ASP A 171 -1.57 11.02 -1.07
N PRO A 172 -1.39 9.83 -1.68
CA PRO A 172 -0.34 9.63 -2.67
C PRO A 172 -0.58 10.40 -3.99
N LEU A 173 -1.83 10.74 -4.30
CA LEU A 173 -2.21 11.37 -5.57
C LEU A 173 -2.34 12.90 -5.48
N ASP A 174 -2.26 13.47 -4.29
CA ASP A 174 -2.35 14.92 -4.08
C ASP A 174 -1.14 15.65 -4.69
N ARG A 175 -1.45 16.57 -5.60
CA ARG A 175 -0.45 17.38 -6.34
C ARG A 175 -0.13 18.70 -5.66
N GLU A 176 -0.98 19.16 -4.76
CA GLU A 176 -0.79 20.43 -4.04
C GLU A 176 0.34 20.32 -3.01
N VAL A 177 0.67 19.09 -2.60
CA VAL A 177 1.79 18.80 -1.70
C VAL A 177 3.13 19.08 -2.40
N LYS A 178 3.71 20.24 -2.08
CA LYS A 178 5.06 20.63 -2.51
C LYS A 178 6.11 20.09 -1.56
N LEU A 179 6.92 19.16 -2.05
CA LEU A 179 8.03 18.58 -1.30
C LEU A 179 9.30 19.41 -1.52
N ARG A 180 10.03 19.67 -0.44
CA ARG A 180 11.31 20.37 -0.49
C ARG A 180 12.46 19.37 -0.52
N PRO A 181 13.45 19.55 -1.42
CA PRO A 181 14.65 18.72 -1.41
C PRO A 181 15.39 18.83 -0.07
N LEU A 182 15.98 17.72 0.38
CA LEU A 182 16.81 17.64 1.60
C LEU A 182 16.08 17.91 2.94
N GLU A 183 14.77 18.16 2.92
CA GLU A 183 13.95 18.26 4.12
C GLU A 183 13.09 17.00 4.28
N MET A 184 12.79 16.62 5.53
CA MET A 184 11.84 15.55 5.80
C MET A 184 10.42 16.00 5.46
N ALA A 185 9.64 15.13 4.84
CA ALA A 185 8.24 15.40 4.57
C ALA A 185 7.45 15.50 5.88
N SER A 186 6.40 16.33 5.90
CA SER A 186 5.42 16.31 6.99
C SER A 186 4.64 14.99 6.99
N ALA A 187 3.99 14.66 8.11
CA ALA A 187 3.23 13.43 8.24
C ALA A 187 2.17 13.28 7.12
N MET A 188 1.46 14.35 6.75
CA MET A 188 0.45 14.32 5.68
C MET A 188 1.04 14.34 4.27
N ALA A 189 2.30 14.73 4.11
CA ALA A 189 3.00 14.71 2.83
C ALA A 189 3.77 13.38 2.58
N THR A 190 3.82 12.49 3.58
CA THR A 190 4.67 11.29 3.56
C THR A 190 4.26 10.32 2.45
N ALA A 191 2.96 10.07 2.25
CA ALA A 191 2.48 9.20 1.17
C ALA A 191 2.93 9.69 -0.22
N ARG A 192 2.81 11.00 -0.48
CA ARG A 192 3.23 11.61 -1.75
C ARG A 192 4.74 11.52 -1.95
N ASP A 193 5.51 11.80 -0.90
CA ASP A 193 6.98 11.70 -0.92
C ASP A 193 7.46 10.29 -1.25
N PHE A 194 6.88 9.28 -0.61
CA PHE A 194 7.23 7.88 -0.87
C PHE A 194 6.90 7.46 -2.31
N VAL A 195 5.76 7.88 -2.83
CA VAL A 195 5.37 7.58 -4.22
C VAL A 195 6.34 8.21 -5.21
N LEU A 196 6.62 9.50 -5.09
CA LEU A 196 7.50 10.21 -6.02
C LEU A 196 8.93 9.66 -5.99
N LYS A 197 9.51 9.46 -4.80
CA LYS A 197 10.86 8.90 -4.66
C LYS A 197 10.96 7.47 -5.19
N THR A 198 9.98 6.63 -4.88
CA THR A 198 9.96 5.23 -5.37
C THR A 198 9.82 5.17 -6.89
N ARG A 199 8.94 6.00 -7.47
CA ARG A 199 8.75 6.07 -8.93
C ARG A 199 10.00 6.57 -9.63
N ARG A 200 10.62 7.65 -9.14
CA ARG A 200 11.87 8.19 -9.69
C ARG A 200 12.99 7.15 -9.67
N ARG A 201 13.15 6.41 -8.56
CA ARG A 201 14.13 5.31 -8.46
C ARG A 201 13.87 4.20 -9.48
N LYS A 202 12.61 3.88 -9.76
CA LYS A 202 12.21 2.85 -10.73
C LYS A 202 12.19 3.35 -12.19
N GLY A 203 12.47 4.64 -12.44
CA GLY A 203 12.39 5.22 -13.79
C GLY A 203 10.95 5.40 -14.30
N LEU A 204 9.97 5.42 -13.39
CA LEU A 204 8.57 5.64 -13.73
C LEU A 204 8.26 7.14 -13.78
N ALA A 205 7.33 7.54 -14.66
CA ALA A 205 6.86 8.92 -14.74
C ALA A 205 6.31 9.40 -13.39
N GLU A 206 6.62 10.62 -12.96
CA GLU A 206 6.23 11.11 -11.63
C GLU A 206 4.69 11.15 -11.46
N ASP A 207 3.97 11.50 -12.53
CA ASP A 207 2.51 11.54 -12.51
C ASP A 207 1.85 10.19 -12.75
N VAL A 208 1.05 9.79 -11.75
CA VAL A 208 0.09 8.70 -11.84
C VAL A 208 -1.24 9.29 -12.30
N THR A 209 -1.63 9.00 -13.54
CA THR A 209 -2.90 9.45 -14.11
C THR A 209 -3.75 8.27 -14.55
N VAL A 210 -5.03 8.30 -14.19
CA VAL A 210 -6.02 7.28 -14.58
C VAL A 210 -6.26 7.29 -16.10
N SER A 211 -6.03 8.44 -16.74
CA SER A 211 -6.18 8.62 -18.20
C SER A 211 -5.35 7.68 -19.05
N LYS A 212 -4.22 7.15 -18.53
CA LYS A 212 -3.40 6.14 -19.23
C LYS A 212 -4.12 4.79 -19.37
N PHE A 213 -5.06 4.50 -18.48
CA PHE A 213 -5.74 3.21 -18.38
C PHE A 213 -7.19 3.25 -18.86
N LEU A 214 -7.80 4.44 -18.93
CA LEU A 214 -9.16 4.61 -19.45
C LEU A 214 -9.16 4.87 -20.95
N GLU A 215 -10.29 4.62 -21.59
CA GLU A 215 -10.53 5.05 -22.97
C GLU A 215 -10.73 6.56 -23.02
N PRO A 216 -10.27 7.26 -24.08
CA PRO A 216 -10.37 8.72 -24.17
C PRO A 216 -11.80 9.26 -24.06
N GLU A 217 -12.77 8.55 -24.62
CA GLU A 217 -14.19 8.92 -24.61
C GLU A 217 -14.78 8.81 -23.19
N LEU A 218 -14.55 7.67 -22.52
CA LEU A 218 -14.96 7.45 -21.14
C LEU A 218 -14.30 8.45 -20.19
N TRP A 219 -13.03 8.76 -20.40
CA TRP A 219 -12.31 9.77 -19.62
C TRP A 219 -12.94 11.16 -19.75
N LYS A 220 -13.30 11.58 -20.98
CA LYS A 220 -14.01 12.86 -21.20
C LYS A 220 -15.35 12.88 -20.49
N GLY A 221 -16.17 11.83 -20.65
CA GLY A 221 -17.46 11.74 -19.98
C GLY A 221 -17.35 11.77 -18.45
N LEU A 222 -16.36 11.07 -17.88
CA LEU A 222 -16.12 11.10 -16.43
C LEU A 222 -15.66 12.48 -15.94
N LYS A 223 -14.85 13.19 -16.73
CA LYS A 223 -14.43 14.55 -16.41
C LYS A 223 -15.60 15.54 -16.47
N GLU A 224 -16.46 15.42 -17.48
CA GLU A 224 -17.68 16.23 -17.61
C GLU A 224 -18.68 15.96 -16.48
N SER A 225 -18.75 14.73 -15.99
CA SER A 225 -19.61 14.36 -14.86
C SER A 225 -19.12 14.86 -13.49
N GLY A 226 -17.91 15.40 -13.40
CA GLY A 226 -17.31 15.89 -12.14
C GLY A 226 -16.91 14.79 -11.14
N VAL A 227 -17.06 13.50 -11.50
CA VAL A 227 -16.68 12.35 -10.64
C VAL A 227 -15.17 12.27 -10.43
N LEU A 228 -14.41 12.69 -11.44
CA LEU A 228 -12.98 12.92 -11.33
C LEU A 228 -12.83 14.37 -10.86
N GLY A 229 -12.48 14.58 -9.59
CA GLY A 229 -12.20 15.91 -9.06
C GLY A 229 -11.24 16.67 -9.98
N GLU A 230 -11.38 18.01 -10.04
CA GLU A 230 -10.44 18.87 -10.74
C GLU A 230 -9.04 18.60 -10.15
N GLY A 231 -8.21 17.92 -10.94
CA GLY A 231 -6.99 17.28 -10.44
C GLY A 231 -5.80 18.18 -10.35
#